data_AF-A0A3D1RPB3-F1
#
_entry.id   AF-A0A3D1RPB3-F1
#
_cell.length_a   1.000
_cell.length_b   1.000
_cell.length_c   1.000
_cell.angle_alpha   90.00
_cell.angle_beta   90.00
_cell.angle_gamma   90.00
#
_symmetry.space_group_name_H-M   'P 1'
#
loop_
_entity.id
_entity.type
_entity.pdbx_description
1 polymer ?
#
loop_
_entity_poly.entity_id
_entity_poly.type
_entity_poly.pdbx_seq_one_letter_code
_entity_poly.pdbx_strand_id
1 'polypeptide(L)'
;VVKVQRPGIEKMVHTDLEILGELAKLIEKRTYWGRFYKVTEIVNELAEAIINELDFEKEARNADIFYKNYQGDKNVIIPRVYWNFTHKKVLTLEYVEGVKISDISGLKTADYNLQKICTNLVDALFKQIYEHGFFHADP
;
A
#
# COMPACT_ATOMS: atom_id res chain seq x y z
N VAL A 1 -15.55 -4.56 -2.85
CA VAL A 1 -14.74 -4.11 -4.01
C VAL A 1 -13.99 -5.30 -4.58
N VAL A 2 -13.83 -5.39 -5.91
CA VAL A 2 -13.01 -6.42 -6.57
C VAL A 2 -11.88 -5.73 -7.33
N LYS A 3 -10.64 -5.86 -6.84
CA LYS A 3 -9.42 -5.36 -7.48
C LYS A 3 -8.90 -6.46 -8.41
N VAL A 4 -8.78 -6.17 -9.70
CA VAL A 4 -8.35 -7.14 -10.72
C VAL A 4 -7.06 -6.67 -11.36
N GLN A 5 -6.07 -7.56 -11.39
CA GLN A 5 -4.79 -7.29 -12.03
C GLN A 5 -4.95 -7.23 -13.55
N ARG A 6 -4.31 -6.25 -14.20
CA ARG A 6 -4.34 -6.12 -15.66
C ARG A 6 -3.65 -7.33 -16.32
N PRO A 7 -4.25 -7.94 -17.35
CA PRO A 7 -3.61 -9.02 -18.09
C PRO A 7 -2.23 -8.60 -18.64
N GLY A 8 -1.22 -9.46 -18.44
CA GLY A 8 0.14 -9.22 -18.94
C GLY A 8 1.00 -8.23 -18.15
N ILE A 9 0.50 -7.69 -17.03
CA ILE A 9 1.26 -6.69 -16.25
C ILE A 9 2.58 -7.22 -15.70
N GLU A 10 2.63 -8.50 -15.32
CA GLU A 10 3.83 -9.13 -14.75
C GLU A 10 5.01 -9.06 -15.73
N LYS A 11 4.77 -9.39 -17.00
CA LYS A 11 5.80 -9.29 -18.04
C LYS A 11 6.25 -7.84 -18.26
N MET A 12 5.31 -6.91 -18.31
CA MET A 12 5.60 -5.49 -18.50
C MET A 12 6.46 -4.94 -17.36
N VAL A 13 6.06 -5.22 -16.11
CA VAL A 13 6.80 -4.84 -14.91
C VAL A 13 8.20 -5.42 -14.92
N HIS A 14 8.38 -6.71 -15.26
CA HIS A 14 9.73 -7.29 -15.34
C HIS A 14 10.61 -6.60 -16.37
N THR A 15 10.08 -6.31 -17.57
CA THR A 15 10.83 -5.58 -18.60
C THR A 15 11.20 -4.17 -18.15
N ASP A 16 10.28 -3.45 -17.50
CA ASP A 16 10.54 -2.09 -17.01
C ASP A 16 11.60 -2.09 -15.90
N LEU A 17 11.54 -3.06 -14.97
CA LEU A 17 12.52 -3.22 -13.90
C LEU A 17 13.91 -3.60 -14.41
N GLU A 18 13.99 -4.43 -15.46
CA GLU A 18 15.26 -4.74 -16.14
C GLU A 18 15.89 -3.47 -16.73
N ILE A 19 15.09 -2.65 -17.44
CA ILE A 19 15.55 -1.38 -18.01
C ILE A 19 16.03 -0.42 -16.91
N LEU A 20 15.25 -0.27 -15.83
CA LEU A 20 15.62 0.57 -14.69
C LEU A 20 16.92 0.10 -14.03
N GLY A 21 17.10 -1.23 -13.88
CA GLY A 21 18.32 -1.80 -13.32
C GLY A 21 19.56 -1.49 -14.15
N GLU A 22 19.47 -1.57 -15.49
CA GLU A 22 20.58 -1.21 -16.38
C GLU A 22 20.89 0.30 -16.35
N LEU A 23 19.86 1.15 -16.29
CA LEU A 23 20.04 2.59 -16.12
C LEU A 23 20.69 2.94 -14.78
N ALA A 24 20.29 2.28 -13.69
CA ALA A 24 20.87 2.46 -12.37
C ALA A 24 22.38 2.16 -12.37
N LYS A 25 22.78 1.01 -12.93
CA LYS A 25 24.19 0.63 -13.09
C LYS A 25 24.97 1.67 -13.90
N LEU A 26 24.40 2.20 -14.97
CA LEU A 26 25.04 3.21 -15.80
C LEU A 26 25.22 4.54 -15.06
N ILE A 27 24.21 4.97 -14.31
CA ILE A 27 24.29 6.19 -13.47
C ILE A 27 25.37 6.02 -12.42
N GLU A 28 25.39 4.91 -11.70
CA GLU A 28 26.35 4.64 -10.64
C GLU A 28 27.80 4.56 -11.15
N LYS A 29 27.98 4.03 -12.37
CA LYS A 29 29.28 3.98 -13.04
C LYS A 29 29.76 5.36 -13.51
N ARG A 30 28.85 6.24 -13.96
CA ARG A 30 29.19 7.49 -14.65
C ARG A 30 29.12 8.75 -13.77
N THR A 31 28.46 8.70 -12.62
CA THR A 31 28.28 9.88 -11.77
C THR A 31 28.78 9.61 -10.35
N TYR A 32 29.35 10.65 -9.73
CA TYR A 32 29.77 10.58 -8.34
C TYR A 32 28.57 10.41 -7.39
N TRP A 33 27.51 11.20 -7.60
CA TRP A 33 26.31 11.15 -6.78
C TRP A 33 25.60 9.79 -6.88
N GLY A 34 25.56 9.17 -8.08
CA GLY A 34 24.94 7.87 -8.27
C GLY A 34 25.58 6.78 -7.40
N ARG A 35 26.92 6.81 -7.31
CA ARG A 35 27.69 5.94 -6.42
C ARG A 35 27.51 6.28 -4.94
N PHE A 36 27.47 7.58 -4.62
CA PHE A 36 27.28 8.02 -3.25
C PHE A 36 25.92 7.56 -2.67
N TYR A 37 24.86 7.65 -3.48
CA TYR A 37 23.51 7.20 -3.09
C TYR A 37 23.24 5.73 -3.39
N LYS A 38 24.20 5.00 -3.98
CA LYS A 38 24.06 3.60 -4.39
C LYS A 38 22.74 3.34 -5.13
N VAL A 39 22.54 4.06 -6.23
CA VAL A 39 21.26 4.06 -6.98
C VAL A 39 20.81 2.65 -7.36
N THR A 40 21.73 1.72 -7.59
CA THR A 40 21.38 0.31 -7.85
C THR A 40 20.68 -0.35 -6.66
N GLU A 41 21.10 -0.10 -5.42
CA GLU A 41 20.44 -0.64 -4.21
C GLU A 41 19.01 -0.10 -4.09
N ILE A 42 18.81 1.20 -4.30
CA ILE A 42 17.48 1.84 -4.28
C ILE A 42 16.55 1.21 -5.34
N VAL A 43 17.04 1.01 -6.56
CA VAL A 43 16.25 0.40 -7.64
C VAL A 43 15.92 -1.06 -7.34
N ASN A 44 16.82 -1.80 -6.71
CA ASN A 44 16.54 -3.19 -6.29
C ASN A 44 15.45 -3.25 -5.22
N GLU A 45 15.48 -2.38 -4.21
CA GLU A 45 14.42 -2.30 -3.19
C GLU A 45 13.07 -1.96 -3.82
N LEU A 46 13.04 -0.99 -4.74
CA LEU A 46 11.84 -0.66 -5.50
C LEU A 46 11.33 -1.85 -6.32
N ALA A 47 12.23 -2.58 -6.98
CA ALA A 47 11.89 -3.76 -7.78
C ALA A 47 11.25 -4.84 -6.91
N GLU A 48 11.83 -5.13 -5.74
CA GLU A 48 11.26 -6.08 -4.80
C GLU A 48 9.88 -5.65 -4.30
N ALA A 49 9.70 -4.37 -3.97
CA ALA A 49 8.41 -3.82 -3.55
C ALA A 49 7.34 -3.99 -4.64
N ILE A 50 7.64 -3.59 -5.88
CA ILE A 50 6.70 -3.70 -7.01
C ILE A 50 6.36 -5.16 -7.32
N ILE A 51 7.33 -6.07 -7.29
CA ILE A 51 7.10 -7.49 -7.51
C ILE A 51 6.21 -8.07 -6.40
N ASN A 52 6.42 -7.65 -5.15
CA ASN A 52 5.58 -8.07 -4.03
C ASN A 52 4.13 -7.60 -4.15
N GLU A 53 3.89 -6.42 -4.72
CA GLU A 53 2.55 -5.88 -5.02
C GLU A 53 1.79 -6.65 -6.12
N LEU A 54 2.49 -7.42 -6.96
CA LEU A 54 1.84 -8.25 -7.98
C LEU A 54 1.12 -9.48 -7.41
N ASP A 55 1.40 -9.83 -6.15
CA ASP A 55 0.75 -10.94 -5.44
C ASP A 55 -0.30 -10.41 -4.46
N PHE A 56 -1.54 -10.33 -4.94
CA PHE A 56 -2.68 -9.86 -4.14
C PHE A 56 -3.00 -10.76 -2.95
N GLU A 57 -2.48 -11.99 -2.85
CA GLU A 57 -2.65 -12.79 -1.63
C GLU A 57 -1.83 -12.23 -0.47
N LYS A 58 -0.69 -11.56 -0.75
CA LYS A 58 0.10 -10.88 0.29
C LYS A 58 -0.67 -9.69 0.85
N GLU A 59 -1.20 -8.85 -0.04
CA GLU A 59 -2.07 -7.71 0.31
C GLU A 59 -3.28 -8.19 1.12
N ALA A 60 -3.94 -9.28 0.69
CA ALA A 60 -5.05 -9.89 1.40
C ALA A 60 -4.67 -10.34 2.82
N ARG A 61 -3.53 -11.02 3.01
CA ARG A 61 -3.08 -11.46 4.34
C ARG A 61 -2.78 -10.27 5.24
N ASN A 62 -2.17 -9.22 4.71
CA ASN A 62 -1.92 -7.98 5.45
C ASN A 62 -3.23 -7.31 5.88
N ALA A 63 -4.22 -7.23 4.98
CA ALA A 63 -5.55 -6.71 5.29
C ALA A 63 -6.26 -7.53 6.38
N ASP A 64 -6.11 -8.86 6.38
CA ASP A 64 -6.65 -9.76 7.41
C ASP A 64 -5.98 -9.57 8.77
N ILE A 65 -4.68 -9.28 8.80
CA ILE A 65 -3.95 -8.93 10.03
C ILE A 65 -4.51 -7.62 10.59
N PHE A 66 -4.64 -6.59 9.75
CA PHE A 66 -5.28 -5.33 10.15
C PHE A 66 -6.71 -5.54 10.64
N TYR A 67 -7.49 -6.37 9.94
CA TYR A 67 -8.87 -6.67 10.33
C TYR A 67 -8.94 -7.21 11.75
N LYS A 68 -8.07 -8.15 12.10
CA LYS A 68 -7.97 -8.73 13.45
C LYS A 68 -7.49 -7.72 14.48
N ASN A 69 -6.47 -6.93 14.16
CA ASN A 69 -5.90 -5.93 15.07
C ASN A 69 -6.91 -4.85 15.46
N TYR A 70 -7.79 -4.47 14.53
CA TYR A 70 -8.82 -3.45 14.74
C TYR A 70 -10.20 -4.01 15.10
N GLN A 71 -10.32 -5.31 15.42
CA GLN A 71 -11.60 -5.85 15.87
C GLN A 71 -12.11 -5.12 17.12
N GLY A 72 -13.31 -4.53 17.00
CA GLY A 72 -13.95 -3.78 18.09
C GLY A 72 -13.47 -2.34 18.25
N ASP A 73 -12.59 -1.85 17.37
CA ASP A 73 -12.26 -0.43 17.32
C ASP A 73 -13.49 0.40 16.91
N LYS A 74 -13.71 1.54 17.57
CA LYS A 74 -14.88 2.41 17.32
C LYS A 74 -14.63 3.47 16.25
N ASN A 75 -13.37 3.72 15.91
CA ASN A 75 -12.94 4.81 15.05
C ASN A 75 -12.38 4.32 13.71
N VAL A 76 -11.87 3.09 13.66
CA VAL A 76 -11.24 2.50 12.47
C VAL A 76 -11.97 1.24 12.05
N ILE A 77 -12.34 1.19 10.77
CA ILE A 77 -12.92 0.00 10.14
C ILE A 77 -11.93 -0.49 9.09
N ILE A 78 -11.59 -1.76 9.16
CA ILE A 78 -10.83 -2.46 8.12
C ILE A 78 -11.82 -3.36 7.38
N PRO A 79 -11.86 -3.34 6.03
CA PRO A 79 -12.77 -4.20 5.27
C PRO A 79 -12.36 -5.68 5.39
N ARG A 80 -13.34 -6.58 5.49
CA ARG A 80 -13.08 -8.03 5.45
C ARG A 80 -12.55 -8.47 4.08
N VAL A 81 -11.63 -9.43 4.07
CA VAL A 81 -11.25 -10.15 2.85
C VAL A 81 -12.23 -11.29 2.59
N TYR A 82 -12.69 -11.43 1.35
CA TYR A 82 -13.43 -12.61 0.90
C TYR A 82 -12.50 -13.60 0.22
N TRP A 83 -11.95 -14.53 1.01
CA TRP A 83 -10.96 -15.52 0.55
C TRP A 83 -11.45 -16.45 -0.56
N ASN A 84 -12.74 -16.80 -0.58
CA ASN A 84 -13.33 -17.62 -1.65
C ASN A 84 -13.27 -16.93 -3.03
N PHE A 85 -13.08 -15.62 -3.07
CA PHE A 85 -13.00 -14.81 -4.29
C PHE A 85 -11.67 -14.06 -4.39
N THR A 86 -10.66 -14.46 -3.62
CA THR A 86 -9.34 -13.82 -3.59
C THR A 86 -8.27 -14.83 -3.97
N HIS A 87 -7.38 -14.44 -4.88
CA HIS A 87 -6.21 -15.20 -5.30
C HIS A 87 -5.16 -14.23 -5.86
N LYS A 88 -4.00 -14.73 -6.30
CA LYS A 88 -2.86 -13.89 -6.75
C LYS A 88 -3.16 -12.69 -7.66
N LYS A 89 -4.22 -12.74 -8.48
CA LYS A 89 -4.56 -11.69 -9.47
C LYS A 89 -5.87 -10.96 -9.19
N VAL A 90 -6.61 -11.37 -8.17
CA VAL A 90 -7.90 -10.79 -7.80
C VAL A 90 -7.98 -10.66 -6.28
N LEU A 91 -8.20 -9.45 -5.78
CA LEU A 91 -8.46 -9.18 -4.36
C LEU A 91 -9.90 -8.74 -4.18
N THR A 92 -10.66 -9.47 -3.36
CA THR A 92 -12.06 -9.16 -3.06
C THR A 92 -12.21 -8.75 -1.60
N LEU A 93 -12.63 -7.51 -1.38
CA LEU A 93 -12.83 -6.90 -0.06
C LEU A 93 -14.29 -6.52 0.17
N GLU A 94 -14.70 -6.44 1.43
CA GLU A 94 -15.91 -5.74 1.87
C GLU A 94 -15.94 -4.31 1.30
N TYR A 95 -17.12 -3.89 0.87
CA TYR A 95 -17.31 -2.51 0.43
C TYR A 95 -17.58 -1.64 1.66
N VAL A 96 -16.73 -0.64 1.88
CA VAL A 96 -16.93 0.39 2.90
C VAL A 96 -17.27 1.68 2.18
N GLU A 97 -18.47 2.21 2.46
CA GLU A 97 -18.92 3.49 1.92
C GLU A 97 -18.31 4.64 2.74
N GLY A 98 -17.93 5.72 2.06
CA GLY A 98 -17.38 6.90 2.72
C GLY A 98 -16.90 7.97 1.75
N VAL A 99 -16.52 9.12 2.31
CA VAL A 99 -15.90 10.22 1.57
C VAL A 99 -14.38 10.06 1.63
N LYS A 100 -13.71 10.21 0.49
CA LYS A 100 -12.24 10.13 0.43
C LYS A 100 -11.63 11.20 1.32
N ILE A 101 -10.61 10.85 2.11
CA ILE A 101 -9.91 11.80 2.99
C ILE A 101 -9.28 12.97 2.23
N SER A 102 -8.90 12.75 0.97
CA SER A 102 -8.37 13.77 0.07
C SER A 102 -9.43 14.77 -0.43
N ASP A 103 -10.72 14.46 -0.32
CA ASP A 103 -11.82 15.33 -0.72
C ASP A 103 -12.30 16.21 0.46
N ILE A 104 -11.50 17.24 0.76
CA ILE A 104 -11.78 18.18 1.86
C ILE A 104 -13.13 18.89 1.66
N SER A 105 -13.52 19.18 0.41
CA SER A 105 -14.80 19.83 0.13
C SER A 105 -15.96 18.90 0.45
N GLY A 106 -15.91 17.66 -0.03
CA GLY A 106 -16.92 16.64 0.25
C GLY A 106 -17.07 16.37 1.74
N LEU A 107 -15.95 16.32 2.48
CA LEU A 107 -15.97 16.17 3.93
C LEU A 107 -16.65 17.34 4.64
N LYS A 108 -16.37 18.58 4.22
CA LYS A 108 -17.02 19.77 4.78
C LYS A 108 -18.51 19.83 4.46
N THR A 109 -18.89 19.49 3.22
CA THR A 109 -20.30 19.44 2.80
C THR A 109 -21.09 18.39 3.58
N ALA A 110 -20.46 17.26 3.92
CA ALA A 110 -21.05 16.21 4.75
C ALA A 110 -20.92 16.48 6.27
N ASP A 111 -20.50 17.69 6.67
CA ASP A 111 -20.37 18.13 8.07
C ASP A 111 -19.45 17.26 8.94
N TYR A 112 -18.41 16.67 8.32
CA TYR A 112 -17.41 15.91 9.06
C TYR A 112 -16.45 16.84 9.84
N ASN A 113 -16.16 16.47 11.08
CA ASN A 113 -15.13 17.12 11.87
C ASN A 113 -13.73 16.69 11.42
N LEU A 114 -13.08 17.54 10.62
CA LEU A 114 -11.73 17.30 10.10
C LEU A 114 -10.68 17.11 11.21
N GLN A 115 -10.78 17.85 12.30
CA GLN A 115 -9.85 17.72 13.41
C GLN A 115 -9.97 16.33 14.06
N LYS A 116 -11.19 15.85 14.28
CA LYS A 116 -11.44 14.50 14.81
C LYS A 116 -10.92 13.41 13.85
N ILE A 117 -11.08 13.59 12.54
CA ILE A 117 -10.53 12.65 11.55
C ILE A 117 -9.01 12.60 11.66
N CYS A 118 -8.33 13.75 11.72
CA CYS A 118 -6.88 13.80 11.88
C CYS A 118 -6.42 13.15 13.19
N THR A 119 -7.09 13.42 14.30
CA THR A 119 -6.80 12.77 15.60
C THR A 119 -6.93 11.25 15.48
N ASN A 120 -8.05 10.76 14.94
CA ASN A 120 -8.26 9.32 14.75
C ASN A 120 -7.20 8.68 13.84
N LEU A 121 -6.75 9.38 12.79
CA LEU A 121 -5.72 8.88 11.87
C LEU A 121 -4.36 8.76 12.56
N VAL A 122 -3.96 9.78 13.32
CA VAL A 122 -2.70 9.78 14.08
C VAL A 122 -2.74 8.72 15.19
N ASP A 123 -3.84 8.60 15.91
CA ASP A 123 -4.05 7.57 16.93
C ASP A 123 -3.97 6.17 16.31
N ALA A 124 -4.58 5.97 15.14
CA ALA A 124 -4.50 4.71 14.41
C ALA A 124 -3.05 4.36 14.02
N LEU A 125 -2.28 5.33 13.51
CA LEU A 125 -0.87 5.13 13.17
C LEU A 125 -0.05 4.74 14.40
N PHE A 126 -0.21 5.44 15.52
CA PHE A 126 0.51 5.11 16.74
C PHE A 126 0.12 3.74 17.30
N LYS A 127 -1.16 3.38 17.22
CA LYS A 127 -1.64 2.06 17.62
C LYS A 127 -1.00 0.95 16.78
N GLN A 128 -0.89 1.14 15.46
CA GLN A 128 -0.21 0.20 14.57
C GLN A 128 1.24 -0.04 14.97
N ILE A 129 1.97 1.05 15.25
CA ILE A 129 3.40 1.00 15.56
C ILE A 129 3.63 0.44 16.97
N TYR A 130 2.97 1.01 17.98
CA TYR A 130 3.29 0.77 19.39
C TYR A 130 2.47 -0.34 20.06
N GLU A 131 1.25 -0.60 19.60
CA GLU A 131 0.41 -1.66 20.19
C GLU A 131 0.44 -2.95 19.35
N HIS A 132 0.30 -2.82 18.03
CA HIS A 132 0.21 -3.99 17.15
C HIS A 132 1.57 -4.48 16.62
N GLY A 133 2.59 -3.62 16.61
CA GLY A 133 3.89 -3.93 16.01
C GLY A 133 3.81 -4.23 14.51
N PHE A 134 2.73 -3.81 13.85
CA PHE A 134 2.46 -4.02 12.43
C PHE A 134 1.74 -2.79 11.89
N PHE A 135 2.33 -2.14 10.89
CA PHE A 135 1.89 -0.83 10.42
C PHE A 135 1.87 -0.73 8.91
N HIS A 136 1.03 0.17 8.42
CA HIS A 136 0.97 0.52 7.01
C HIS A 136 2.02 1.60 6.75
N ALA A 137 3.07 1.24 6.00
CA ALA A 137 4.21 2.12 5.77
C ALA A 137 3.89 3.31 4.83
N ASP A 138 2.90 3.15 3.93
CA ASP A 138 2.50 4.17 2.95
C ASP A 138 0.96 4.41 2.96
N PRO A 139 0.41 5.04 4.02
CA PRO A 139 -1.03 5.23 4.23
C PRO A 139 -1.65 6.43 3.49
#